data_AF-M0K8C9-F1
#
_entry.id   AF-M0K8C9-F1
#
_cell.length_a   1.000
_cell.length_b   1.000
_cell.length_c   1.000
_cell.angle_alpha   90.00
_cell.angle_beta   90.00
_cell.angle_gamma   90.00
#
_symmetry.space_group_name_H-M   'P 1'
#
loop_
_entity.id
_entity.type
_entity.pdbx_description
1 polymer ?
#
loop_
_entity_poly.entity_id
_entity_poly.type
_entity_poly.pdbx_seq_one_letter_code
_entity_poly.pdbx_strand_id
1 'polypeptide(L)'
;MPGDDGAQRVLEVTKDFGDRYAEISAYRVPESDRYPEGIKYSMQYGNAAGETIVRYDNFPDHPDAAHHHKHHADGTVTDVDFDLSSSGSNPR
;
A
#
# COMPACT_ATOMS: atom_id res chain seq x y z
N MET A 1 -22.53 2.14 17.61
CA MET A 1 -21.07 2.35 17.52
C MET A 1 -20.65 1.84 16.16
N PRO A 2 -20.18 2.69 15.23
CA PRO A 2 -19.74 2.25 13.91
C PRO A 2 -18.33 1.68 14.10
N GLY A 3 -18.20 0.37 14.07
CA GLY A 3 -16.97 -0.27 14.51
C GLY A 3 -16.88 -1.66 13.95
N ASP A 4 -16.56 -1.74 12.67
CA ASP A 4 -15.45 -2.52 12.12
C ASP A 4 -15.56 -2.37 10.59
N ASP A 5 -14.69 -1.57 9.97
CA ASP A 5 -14.72 -1.28 8.51
C ASP A 5 -14.31 -2.50 7.65
N GLY A 6 -14.50 -3.72 8.17
CA GLY A 6 -14.10 -4.99 7.57
C GLY A 6 -12.59 -5.15 7.38
N ALA A 7 -11.79 -4.18 7.85
CA ALA A 7 -10.35 -4.12 7.62
C ALA A 7 -9.59 -4.83 8.74
N GLN A 8 -9.20 -6.08 8.50
CA GLN A 8 -8.36 -6.85 9.41
C GLN A 8 -6.88 -6.68 9.04
N ARG A 9 -6.07 -6.14 9.95
CA ARG A 9 -4.62 -6.04 9.73
C ARG A 9 -3.97 -7.44 9.70
N VAL A 10 -3.21 -7.71 8.64
CA VAL A 10 -2.50 -8.99 8.44
C VAL A 10 -0.98 -8.83 8.46
N LEU A 11 -0.47 -7.62 8.22
CA LEU A 11 0.96 -7.33 8.26
C LEU A 11 1.20 -5.95 8.89
N GLU A 12 2.18 -5.89 9.78
CA GLU A 12 2.77 -4.66 10.29
C GLU A 12 4.26 -4.93 10.49
N VAL A 13 5.09 -4.24 9.71
CA VAL A 13 6.54 -4.38 9.75
C VAL A 13 7.17 -3.00 9.75
N THR A 14 8.01 -2.74 10.75
CA THR A 14 8.91 -1.59 10.75
C THR A 14 10.35 -2.11 10.68
N LYS A 15 11.12 -1.59 9.74
CA LYS A 15 12.54 -1.90 9.58
C LYS A 15 13.35 -0.63 9.73
N ASP A 16 14.21 -0.60 10.73
CA ASP A 16 15.15 0.48 10.99
C ASP A 16 16.48 0.21 10.27
N PHE A 17 17.02 1.25 9.64
CA PHE A 17 18.31 1.29 8.95
C PHE A 17 19.27 2.35 9.54
N GLY A 18 18.94 2.92 10.70
CA GLY A 18 19.70 3.95 11.41
C GLY A 18 19.11 5.34 11.20
N ASP A 19 19.44 5.98 10.08
CA ASP A 19 18.90 7.30 9.71
C ASP A 19 17.59 7.21 8.92
N ARG A 20 17.21 5.99 8.50
CA ARG A 20 16.06 5.70 7.66
C ARG A 20 15.26 4.53 8.18
N TYR A 21 13.98 4.50 7.83
CA TYR A 21 13.10 3.40 8.16
C TYR A 21 12.20 3.04 6.98
N ALA A 22 11.77 1.78 6.96
CA ALA A 22 10.66 1.32 6.15
C ALA A 22 9.50 0.88 7.06
N GLU A 23 8.29 1.34 6.76
CA GLU A 23 7.06 0.90 7.41
C GLU A 23 6.15 0.27 6.37
N ILE A 24 5.65 -0.93 6.68
CA ILE A 24 4.79 -1.72 5.80
C ILE A 24 3.57 -2.15 6.60
N SER A 25 2.39 -1.86 6.08
CA SER A 25 1.10 -2.28 6.63
C SER A 25 0.28 -2.95 5.54
N ALA A 26 -0.37 -4.06 5.86
CA ALA A 26 -1.34 -4.68 4.98
C ALA A 26 -2.58 -5.16 5.76
N TYR A 27 -3.73 -5.07 5.11
CA TYR A 27 -5.04 -5.37 5.67
C TYR A 27 -5.82 -6.24 4.68
N ARG A 28 -6.51 -7.25 5.22
CA ARG A 28 -7.64 -7.91 4.57
C ARG A 28 -8.85 -6.98 4.68
N VAL A 29 -9.48 -6.69 3.56
CA VAL A 29 -10.74 -5.95 3.45
C VAL A 29 -11.73 -6.80 2.64
N PRO A 30 -13.04 -6.54 2.72
CA PRO A 30 -13.99 -7.23 1.85
C PRO A 30 -13.61 -7.09 0.37
N GLU A 31 -13.68 -8.20 -0.37
CA GLU A 31 -13.47 -8.18 -1.82
C GLU A 31 -14.49 -7.25 -2.48
N SER A 32 -14.03 -6.44 -3.43
CA SER A 32 -14.83 -5.47 -4.16
C SER A 32 -14.13 -5.11 -5.48
N ASP A 33 -14.81 -4.42 -6.38
CA ASP A 33 -14.19 -3.91 -7.61
C ASP A 33 -12.96 -3.03 -7.31
N ARG A 34 -12.97 -2.33 -6.16
CA ARG A 34 -11.85 -1.52 -5.68
C ARG A 34 -10.70 -2.38 -5.13
N TYR A 35 -11.01 -3.47 -4.44
CA TYR A 35 -10.03 -4.39 -3.86
C TYR A 35 -10.35 -5.82 -4.32
N PRO A 36 -9.98 -6.20 -5.56
CA PRO A 36 -10.39 -7.48 -6.15
C PRO A 36 -9.95 -8.70 -5.34
N GLU A 37 -8.80 -8.59 -4.66
CA GLU A 37 -8.27 -9.63 -3.77
C GLU A 37 -8.51 -9.35 -2.28
N GLY A 38 -9.28 -8.30 -1.99
CA GLY A 38 -9.55 -7.88 -0.61
C GLY A 38 -8.29 -7.46 0.13
N ILE A 39 -7.33 -6.82 -0.55
CA ILE A 39 -6.08 -6.35 0.06
C ILE A 39 -5.96 -4.83 -0.05
N LYS A 40 -5.79 -4.19 1.11
CA LYS A 40 -5.36 -2.81 1.25
C LYS A 40 -3.95 -2.79 1.83
N TYR A 41 -3.04 -2.00 1.26
CA TYR A 41 -1.67 -1.94 1.75
C TYR A 41 -1.11 -0.52 1.72
N SER A 42 -0.05 -0.34 2.50
CA SER A 42 0.77 0.87 2.55
C SER A 42 2.21 0.48 2.84
N MET A 43 3.15 0.98 2.05
CA MET A 43 4.58 0.89 2.30
C MET A 43 5.16 2.29 2.19
N GLN A 44 5.91 2.72 3.19
CA GLN A 44 6.69 3.96 3.12
C GLN A 44 8.14 3.68 3.50
N TYR A 45 9.05 4.38 2.81
CA TYR A 45 10.44 4.48 3.15
C TYR A 45 10.80 5.95 3.33
N GLY A 46 11.33 6.28 4.50
CA GLY A 46 11.58 7.65 4.90
C GLY A 46 12.75 7.77 5.86
N ASN A 47 12.98 8.99 6.35
CA ASN A 47 14.00 9.27 7.36
C ASN A 47 13.38 9.56 8.73
N ALA A 48 14.20 9.51 9.78
CA ALA A 48 13.77 9.78 11.15
C ALA A 48 13.20 11.21 11.37
N ALA A 49 13.38 12.13 10.42
CA ALA A 49 12.79 13.47 10.45
C ALA A 49 11.36 13.53 9.89
N GLY A 50 10.80 12.40 9.45
CA GLY A 50 9.43 12.32 8.91
C GLY A 50 9.33 12.60 7.42
N GLU A 51 10.45 12.69 6.70
CA GLU A 51 10.46 12.84 5.25
C GLU A 51 10.14 11.50 4.59
N THR A 52 9.11 11.48 3.75
CA THR A 52 8.81 10.33 2.89
C THR A 52 9.68 10.43 1.64
N ILE A 53 10.57 9.46 1.45
CA ILE A 53 11.41 9.37 0.24
C ILE A 53 10.63 8.68 -0.87
N VAL A 54 9.98 7.56 -0.53
CA VAL A 54 9.08 6.83 -1.41
C VAL A 54 7.97 6.19 -0.62
N ARG A 55 6.76 6.20 -1.17
CA ARG A 55 5.61 5.48 -0.62
C ARG A 55 4.81 4.82 -1.72
N TYR A 56 4.40 3.59 -1.48
CA TYR A 56 3.51 2.81 -2.34
C TYR A 56 2.27 2.45 -1.52
N ASP A 57 1.10 2.83 -2.00
CA ASP A 57 -0.15 2.39 -1.41
C ASP A 57 -1.24 2.27 -2.49
N ASN A 58 -2.38 1.76 -2.07
CA ASN A 58 -3.59 1.73 -2.88
C ASN A 58 -4.74 2.55 -2.28
N PHE A 59 -4.39 3.49 -1.37
CA PHE A 59 -5.34 4.28 -0.61
C PHE A 59 -4.65 5.46 0.11
N PRO A 60 -5.22 6.68 0.11
CA PRO A 60 -6.53 7.06 -0.45
C PRO A 60 -6.52 7.19 -1.99
N ASP A 61 -7.69 7.39 -2.59
CA ASP A 61 -7.72 7.72 -4.03
C ASP A 61 -6.98 9.03 -4.27
N HIS A 62 -6.10 9.04 -5.27
CA HIS A 62 -5.56 10.26 -5.82
C HIS A 62 -6.32 10.55 -7.13
N PRO A 63 -6.92 11.74 -7.30
CA PRO A 63 -7.76 12.03 -8.48
C PRO A 63 -6.99 11.93 -9.81
N ASP A 64 -5.67 12.12 -9.74
CA ASP A 64 -4.76 12.09 -10.89
C ASP A 64 -3.84 10.86 -10.88
N ALA A 65 -4.14 9.80 -10.11
CA ALA A 65 -3.34 8.58 -10.12
C ALA A 65 -4.17 7.30 -10.12
N ALA A 66 -3.58 6.25 -10.69
CA ALA A 66 -4.10 4.89 -10.67
C ALA A 66 -4.29 4.39 -9.23
N HIS A 67 -5.14 3.38 -9.08
CA HIS A 67 -5.45 2.80 -7.77
C HIS A 67 -4.19 2.43 -6.99
N HIS A 68 -3.21 1.82 -7.65
CA HIS A 68 -1.84 1.67 -7.14
C HIS A 68 -1.01 2.85 -7.60
N HIS A 69 -0.42 3.56 -6.63
CA HIS A 69 0.38 4.72 -6.95
C HIS A 69 1.61 4.84 -6.05
N LYS A 70 2.62 5.52 -6.57
CA LYS A 70 3.89 5.78 -5.93
C LYS A 70 4.01 7.28 -5.64
N HIS A 71 4.22 7.64 -4.38
CA HIS A 71 4.63 8.99 -3.97
C HIS A 71 6.15 9.08 -3.92
N HIS A 72 6.72 10.17 -4.43
CA HIS A 72 8.15 10.48 -4.36
C HIS A 72 8.42 11.63 -3.40
N ALA A 73 9.68 11.80 -3.02
CA ALA A 73 10.12 12.86 -2.09
C ALA A 73 9.79 14.29 -2.56
N ASP A 74 9.69 14.52 -3.86
CA ASP A 74 9.32 15.81 -4.45
C ASP A 74 7.80 16.08 -4.45
N GLY A 75 7.02 15.17 -3.87
CA GLY A 75 5.57 15.25 -3.80
C GLY A 75 4.86 14.82 -5.09
N THR A 76 5.60 14.35 -6.10
CA THR A 76 4.97 13.78 -7.30
C THR A 76 4.35 12.42 -7.01
N VAL A 77 3.25 12.14 -7.71
CA VAL A 77 2.56 10.85 -7.67
C VAL A 77 2.67 10.22 -9.06
N THR A 78 3.05 8.95 -9.12
CA THR A 78 3.16 8.19 -10.38
C THR A 78 2.32 6.93 -10.31
N ASP A 79 1.62 6.65 -11.39
CA ASP A 79 0.85 5.42 -11.57
C ASP A 79 1.77 4.20 -11.55
N VAL A 80 1.30 3.15 -10.88
CA VAL A 80 1.95 1.85 -10.93
C VAL A 80 0.95 0.87 -11.53
N ASP A 81 1.14 0.52 -12.80
CA ASP A 81 0.40 -0.58 -13.41
C ASP A 81 0.80 -1.88 -12.71
N PHE A 82 -0.13 -2.44 -11.93
CA PHE A 82 0.05 -3.72 -11.27
C PHE A 82 -0.95 -4.72 -11.85
N ASP A 83 -0.46 -5.64 -12.69
CA ASP A 83 -1.27 -6.72 -13.25
C ASP A 83 -1.28 -7.94 -12.31
N LEU A 84 -2.35 -8.05 -11.51
CA LEU A 84 -2.58 -9.19 -10.63
C LEU A 84 -2.92 -10.49 -11.40
N SER A 85 -3.17 -10.43 -12.72
CA SER A 85 -3.54 -11.60 -13.53
C SER A 85 -2.38 -12.59 -13.79
N SER A 86 -1.15 -12.23 -13.41
CA SER A 86 0.03 -13.10 -13.52
C SER A 86 0.26 -14.01 -12.29
N SER A 87 -0.62 -13.96 -11.28
CA SER A 87 -0.64 -14.97 -10.21
C SER A 87 -1.14 -16.30 -10.79
N GLY A 88 -0.18 -17.06 -11.32
CA GLY A 88 -0.39 -18.28 -12.07
C GLY A 88 -1.39 -19.23 -11.42
N SER A 89 -2.25 -19.77 -12.28
CA SER A 89 -2.87 -21.07 -12.10
C SER A 89 -1.93 -22.00 -11.34
N ASN A 90 -2.32 -22.42 -10.13
CA ASN A 90 -1.69 -23.49 -9.40
C ASN A 90 -2.11 -24.82 -10.05
N PRO A 91 -1.26 -25.54 -10.81
CA PRO A 91 -1.59 -26.91 -11.16
C PRO A 91 -1.28 -27.78 -9.95
N ARG A 92 -2.37 -28.39 -9.46
CA ARG A 92 -2.50 -29.47 -8.47
C ARG A 92 -1.25 -30.20 -8.01
#